data_AF-A0A6B2CQ44-F1
#
_entry.id   AF-A0A6B2CQ44-F1
#
_cell.length_a   1.000
_cell.length_b   1.000
_cell.length_c   1.000
_cell.angle_alpha   90.00
_cell.angle_beta   90.00
_cell.angle_gamma   90.00
#
_symmetry.space_group_name_H-M   'P 1'
#
loop_
_entity.id
_entity.type
_entity.pdbx_description
1 polymer ?
#
loop_
_entity_poly.entity_id
_entity_poly.type
_entity_poly.pdbx_seq_one_letter_code
_entity_poly.pdbx_strand_id
1 'polypeptide(L)'
;MNASGIMGETPDGLMAIARAGVSALVTKSYTPKPREPYPMPRVIHFEYGALNAVGLANPGVEGLKVHMKLLRQLGIPIVVSVAGSLPNDFAEVASVAEEEGASAVELNLSCPHVERMGLDIGMDPRLSAEVTKAVASVVRVPVIAKLGISDNMLRTAEAVLSAGARALT
;
A
#
# COMPACT_ATOMS: atom_id res chain seq x y z
N MET A 1 13.78 3.80 1.96
CA MET A 1 12.33 4.13 1.99
C MET A 1 11.75 3.77 3.34
N ASN A 2 10.70 4.46 3.79
CA ASN A 2 9.93 4.03 4.97
C ASN A 2 9.01 2.84 4.64
N ALA A 3 8.49 2.17 5.66
CA ALA A 3 7.39 1.22 5.49
C ALA A 3 6.05 1.97 5.43
N SER A 4 5.14 1.52 4.56
CA SER A 4 3.76 2.01 4.51
C SER A 4 3.07 1.89 5.89
N GLY A 5 2.38 2.96 6.31
CA GLY A 5 1.63 3.00 7.57
C GLY A 5 2.43 3.44 8.80
N ILE A 6 3.71 3.79 8.65
CA ILE A 6 4.52 4.39 9.72
C ILE A 6 4.69 5.88 9.43
N MET A 7 4.11 6.73 10.29
CA MET A 7 4.10 8.19 10.14
C MET A 7 3.56 8.67 8.77
N GLY A 8 2.66 7.89 8.18
CA GLY A 8 2.11 8.13 6.84
C GLY A 8 0.71 8.75 6.85
N GLU A 9 0.13 8.97 8.03
CA GLU A 9 -1.25 9.41 8.22
C GLU A 9 -1.46 10.88 7.82
N THR A 10 -0.48 11.72 8.10
CA THR A 10 -0.54 13.16 7.85
C THR A 10 0.57 13.59 6.90
N PRO A 11 0.36 14.67 6.12
CA PRO A 11 1.42 15.28 5.31
C PRO A 11 2.66 15.60 6.14
N ASP A 12 2.50 16.11 7.36
CA ASP A 12 3.62 16.46 8.23
C ASP A 12 4.51 15.26 8.59
N GLY A 13 3.92 14.09 8.83
CA GLY A 13 4.65 12.86 9.09
C GLY A 13 5.51 12.44 7.89
N LEU A 14 4.93 12.48 6.68
CA LEU A 14 5.65 12.16 5.45
C LEU A 14 6.74 13.19 5.13
N MET A 15 6.49 14.48 5.40
CA MET A 15 7.48 15.55 5.26
C MET A 15 8.64 15.38 6.25
N ALA A 16 8.37 14.94 7.48
CA ALA A 16 9.40 14.64 8.46
C ALA A 16 10.29 13.48 8.00
N ILE A 17 9.70 12.40 7.46
CA ILE A 17 10.45 11.28 6.88
C ILE A 17 11.31 11.76 5.69
N ALA A 18 10.76 12.59 4.81
CA ALA A 18 11.50 13.14 3.66
C ALA A 18 12.76 13.90 4.11
N ARG A 19 12.62 14.78 5.11
CA ARG A 19 13.72 15.57 5.67
C ARG A 19 14.77 14.72 6.37
N ALA A 20 14.41 13.52 6.85
CA ALA A 20 15.36 12.57 7.41
C ALA A 20 16.28 11.93 6.35
N GLY A 21 16.10 12.23 5.05
CA GLY A 21 17.02 11.84 3.99
C GLY A 21 16.72 10.48 3.34
N VAL A 22 15.46 10.05 3.32
CA VAL A 22 15.07 8.82 2.61
C VAL A 22 15.22 8.98 1.09
N SER A 23 15.63 7.91 0.41
CA SER A 23 15.76 7.87 -1.06
C SER A 23 14.42 7.78 -1.81
N ALA A 24 13.36 7.36 -1.12
CA ALA A 24 11.99 7.29 -1.62
C ALA A 24 11.02 7.27 -0.44
N LEU A 25 9.80 7.78 -0.64
CA LEU A 25 8.72 7.71 0.33
C LEU A 25 7.70 6.65 -0.08
N VAL A 26 7.18 5.92 0.91
CA VAL A 26 6.01 5.06 0.74
C VAL A 26 4.86 5.71 1.48
N THR A 27 3.76 5.98 0.78
CA THR A 27 2.56 6.48 1.44
C THR A 27 1.95 5.39 2.31
N LYS A 28 1.07 5.76 3.23
CA LYS A 28 0.10 4.81 3.77
C LYS A 28 -0.74 4.19 2.63
N SER A 29 -1.33 3.02 2.87
CA SER A 29 -2.23 2.41 1.91
C SER A 29 -3.54 3.19 1.76
N TYR A 30 -3.95 3.46 0.52
CA TYR A 30 -5.25 4.05 0.17
C TYR A 30 -6.21 3.00 -0.37
N THR A 31 -7.49 3.23 -0.15
CA THR A 31 -8.61 2.47 -0.74
C THR A 31 -9.47 3.40 -1.60
N PRO A 32 -10.41 2.89 -2.42
CA PRO A 32 -11.30 3.74 -3.21
C PRO A 32 -12.04 4.78 -2.34
N LYS A 33 -12.63 4.31 -1.24
CA LYS A 33 -13.38 5.14 -0.29
C LYS A 33 -12.60 5.37 1.00
N PRO A 34 -12.88 6.46 1.75
CA PRO A 34 -12.33 6.66 3.08
C PRO A 34 -12.67 5.50 4.03
N ARG A 35 -11.78 5.26 4.98
CA ARG A 35 -11.93 4.27 6.04
C ARG A 35 -11.59 4.88 7.38
N GLU A 36 -12.49 4.67 8.33
CA GLU A 36 -12.28 5.04 9.72
C GLU A 36 -11.32 4.05 10.42
N PRO A 37 -10.57 4.53 11.41
CA PRO A 37 -9.73 3.66 12.23
C PRO A 37 -10.55 2.77 13.17
N TYR A 38 -9.93 1.70 13.65
CA TYR A 38 -10.49 0.95 14.78
C TYR A 38 -10.52 1.77 16.08
N PRO A 39 -11.40 1.38 17.04
CA PRO A 39 -11.38 1.94 18.38
C PRO A 39 -10.00 1.82 19.05
N MET A 40 -9.70 2.74 19.96
CA MET A 40 -8.48 2.68 20.76
C MET A 40 -8.56 1.53 21.79
N PRO A 41 -7.42 0.92 22.18
CA PRO A 41 -6.05 1.21 21.75
C PRO A 41 -5.69 0.55 20.40
N ARG A 42 -5.02 1.30 19.52
CA ARG A 42 -4.62 0.84 18.18
C ARG A 42 -3.16 0.43 18.06
N VAL A 43 -2.30 0.91 18.95
CA VAL A 43 -0.88 0.59 18.98
C VAL A 43 -0.50 0.33 20.43
N ILE A 44 0.19 -0.79 20.66
CA ILE A 44 0.75 -1.16 21.96
C ILE A 44 2.23 -1.44 21.73
N HIS A 45 3.08 -0.79 22.53
CA HIS A 45 4.53 -0.95 22.46
C HIS A 45 5.02 -1.99 23.46
N PHE A 46 6.06 -2.71 23.08
CA PHE A 46 6.77 -3.71 23.86
C PHE A 46 8.28 -3.46 23.73
N GLU A 47 9.09 -4.15 24.54
CA GLU A 47 10.55 -3.98 24.57
C GLU A 47 11.21 -4.17 23.18
N TYR A 48 10.70 -5.12 22.39
CA TYR A 48 11.27 -5.50 21.09
C TYR A 48 10.35 -5.18 19.90
N GLY A 49 9.33 -4.33 20.07
CA GLY A 49 8.46 -3.98 18.95
C GLY A 49 7.13 -3.33 19.34
N ALA A 50 6.18 -3.41 18.42
CA ALA A 50 4.83 -2.91 18.65
C ALA A 50 3.80 -3.81 17.96
N LEU A 51 2.64 -3.96 18.59
CA LEU A 51 1.44 -4.50 17.96
C LEU A 51 0.57 -3.35 17.49
N ASN A 52 0.02 -3.44 16.27
CA ASN A 52 -0.90 -2.44 15.77
C ASN A 52 -2.15 -3.08 15.14
N ALA A 53 -3.28 -2.41 15.31
CA ALA A 53 -4.56 -2.72 14.69
C ALA A 53 -5.21 -1.40 14.23
N VAL A 54 -4.63 -0.77 13.20
CA VAL A 54 -5.08 0.55 12.73
C VAL A 54 -6.37 0.48 11.90
N GLY A 55 -6.68 -0.68 11.30
CA GLY A 55 -7.90 -0.90 10.50
C GLY A 55 -7.85 -0.35 9.07
N LEU A 56 -6.64 -0.10 8.56
CA LEU A 56 -6.41 0.50 7.23
C LEU A 56 -7.06 1.90 7.11
N ALA A 57 -7.09 2.66 8.20
CA ALA A 57 -7.67 4.00 8.26
C ALA A 57 -7.05 4.92 7.19
N ASN A 58 -7.86 5.46 6.28
CA ASN A 58 -7.35 6.26 5.16
C ASN A 58 -8.39 7.23 4.59
N PRO A 59 -7.97 8.33 3.94
CA PRO A 59 -8.89 9.33 3.42
C PRO A 59 -9.43 9.00 2.00
N GLY A 60 -9.21 7.79 1.49
CA GLY A 60 -9.61 7.39 0.14
C GLY A 60 -8.80 8.05 -0.97
N VAL A 61 -9.24 7.88 -2.22
CA VAL A 61 -8.58 8.46 -3.40
C VAL A 61 -8.58 9.99 -3.41
N GLU A 62 -9.59 10.63 -2.84
CA GLU A 62 -9.63 12.09 -2.75
C GLU A 62 -8.54 12.63 -1.81
N GLY A 63 -8.31 11.97 -0.68
CA GLY A 63 -7.18 12.33 0.19
C GLY A 63 -5.81 11.97 -0.42
N LEU A 64 -5.73 10.91 -1.24
CA LEU A 64 -4.53 10.59 -2.01
C LEU A 64 -4.13 11.78 -2.91
N LYS A 65 -5.07 12.34 -3.68
CA LYS A 65 -4.81 13.51 -4.56
C LYS A 65 -4.26 14.70 -3.76
N VAL A 66 -4.87 15.00 -2.62
CA VAL A 66 -4.41 16.08 -1.72
C VAL A 66 -2.98 15.82 -1.23
N HIS A 67 -2.68 14.60 -0.79
CA HIS A 67 -1.35 14.25 -0.31
C HIS A 67 -0.31 14.28 -1.44
N MET A 68 -0.63 13.73 -2.62
CA MET A 68 0.29 13.70 -3.76
C MET A 68 0.68 15.10 -4.25
N LYS A 69 -0.25 16.06 -4.24
CA LYS A 69 0.05 17.46 -4.57
C LYS A 69 1.15 18.06 -3.69
N LEU A 70 1.21 17.67 -2.42
CA LEU A 70 2.24 18.11 -1.47
C LEU A 70 3.53 17.31 -1.63
N LEU A 71 3.42 15.97 -1.69
CA LEU A 71 4.57 15.08 -1.71
C LEU A 71 5.43 15.25 -2.97
N ARG A 72 4.82 15.54 -4.12
CA ARG A 72 5.56 15.75 -5.37
C ARG A 72 6.49 16.96 -5.34
N GLN A 73 6.24 17.93 -4.47
CA GLN A 73 7.09 19.11 -4.32
C GLN A 73 8.43 18.78 -3.65
N LEU A 74 8.54 17.59 -3.04
CA LEU A 74 9.74 17.14 -2.35
C LEU A 74 10.87 16.70 -3.30
N GLY A 75 10.56 16.45 -4.58
CA GLY A 75 11.55 16.01 -5.57
C GLY A 75 12.12 14.60 -5.31
N ILE A 76 11.49 13.81 -4.45
CA ILE A 76 11.86 12.42 -4.16
C ILE A 76 10.84 11.45 -4.76
N PRO A 77 11.26 10.25 -5.22
CA PRO A 77 10.33 9.24 -5.71
C PRO A 77 9.28 8.87 -4.66
N ILE A 78 8.01 8.82 -5.09
CA ILE A 78 6.87 8.48 -4.25
C ILE A 78 6.30 7.14 -4.69
N VAL A 79 6.31 6.16 -3.81
CA VAL A 79 5.63 4.88 -3.96
C VAL A 79 4.28 4.98 -3.27
N VAL A 80 3.19 4.85 -4.03
CA VAL A 80 1.86 4.88 -3.45
C VAL A 80 1.43 3.47 -3.08
N SER A 81 1.21 3.23 -1.79
CA SER A 81 0.65 1.98 -1.30
C SER A 81 -0.85 1.95 -1.56
N VAL A 82 -1.36 0.87 -2.14
CA VAL A 82 -2.77 0.70 -2.55
C VAL A 82 -3.36 -0.56 -1.93
N ALA A 83 -4.65 -0.52 -1.61
CA ALA A 83 -5.38 -1.61 -0.99
C ALA A 83 -6.85 -1.61 -1.45
N GLY A 84 -7.51 -2.76 -1.33
CA GLY A 84 -8.91 -2.95 -1.73
C GLY A 84 -9.44 -4.33 -1.36
N SER A 85 -10.71 -4.57 -1.68
CA SER A 85 -11.40 -5.87 -1.51
C SER A 85 -11.41 -6.67 -2.80
N LEU A 86 -11.48 -5.98 -3.93
CA LEU A 86 -11.59 -6.58 -5.25
C LEU A 86 -10.43 -6.13 -6.14
N PRO A 87 -10.03 -6.92 -7.15
CA PRO A 87 -9.03 -6.48 -8.13
C PRO A 87 -9.30 -5.09 -8.72
N ASN A 88 -10.57 -4.77 -8.97
CA ASN A 88 -10.96 -3.46 -9.49
C ASN A 88 -10.72 -2.31 -8.51
N ASP A 89 -10.83 -2.54 -7.19
CA ASP A 89 -10.54 -1.52 -6.18
C ASP A 89 -9.05 -1.13 -6.22
N PHE A 90 -8.18 -2.14 -6.33
CA PHE A 90 -6.73 -1.91 -6.44
C PHE A 90 -6.40 -1.18 -7.75
N ALA A 91 -7.01 -1.61 -8.86
CA ALA A 91 -6.80 -0.99 -10.17
C ALA A 91 -7.24 0.48 -10.18
N GLU A 92 -8.41 0.80 -9.62
CA GLU A 92 -8.90 2.18 -9.50
C GLU A 92 -7.92 3.08 -8.74
N VAL A 93 -7.50 2.65 -7.55
CA VAL A 93 -6.59 3.45 -6.71
C VAL A 93 -5.22 3.57 -7.37
N ALA A 94 -4.73 2.52 -8.02
CA ALA A 94 -3.44 2.53 -8.72
C ALA A 94 -3.45 3.47 -9.93
N SER A 95 -4.53 3.50 -10.72
CA SER A 95 -4.70 4.46 -11.82
C SER A 95 -4.67 5.90 -11.31
N VAL A 96 -5.43 6.21 -10.25
CA VAL A 96 -5.40 7.54 -9.63
C VAL A 96 -3.99 7.87 -9.11
N ALA A 97 -3.31 6.92 -8.49
CA ALA A 97 -1.95 7.13 -8.00
C ALA A 97 -0.97 7.49 -9.14
N GLU A 98 -1.04 6.79 -10.28
CA GLU A 98 -0.22 7.10 -11.45
C GLU A 98 -0.57 8.46 -12.05
N GLU A 99 -1.86 8.78 -12.22
CA GLU A 99 -2.34 10.09 -12.69
C GLU A 99 -1.82 11.24 -11.82
N GLU A 100 -1.79 11.03 -10.51
CA GLU A 100 -1.27 11.99 -9.53
C GLU A 100 0.27 12.01 -9.47
N GLY A 101 0.96 11.18 -10.25
CA GLY A 101 2.41 11.19 -10.43
C GLY A 101 3.20 10.31 -9.47
N ALA A 102 2.62 9.18 -9.03
CA ALA A 102 3.37 8.14 -8.35
C ALA A 102 4.53 7.64 -9.22
N SER A 103 5.67 7.33 -8.61
CA SER A 103 6.82 6.72 -9.29
C SER A 103 6.71 5.20 -9.38
N ALA A 104 5.94 4.60 -8.48
CA ALA A 104 5.56 3.18 -8.44
C ALA A 104 4.30 3.01 -7.59
N VAL A 105 3.62 1.87 -7.74
CA VAL A 105 2.51 1.47 -6.87
C VAL A 105 2.87 0.22 -6.10
N GLU A 106 2.56 0.18 -4.80
CA GLU A 106 2.76 -0.97 -3.92
C GLU A 106 1.41 -1.60 -3.57
N LEU A 107 1.19 -2.84 -3.98
CA LEU A 107 0.00 -3.62 -3.64
C LEU A 107 0.13 -4.14 -2.21
N ASN A 108 -0.67 -3.61 -1.28
CA ASN A 108 -0.72 -4.14 0.07
C ASN A 108 -1.56 -5.43 0.12
N LEU A 109 -0.92 -6.56 -0.17
CA LEU A 109 -1.52 -7.90 -0.08
C LEU A 109 -1.41 -8.50 1.33
N SER A 110 -0.77 -7.80 2.27
CA SER A 110 -0.39 -8.32 3.58
C SER A 110 -1.34 -8.00 4.75
N CYS A 111 -2.38 -7.18 4.56
CA CYS A 111 -3.11 -6.60 5.69
C CYS A 111 -4.02 -7.62 6.45
N PRO A 112 -3.78 -7.93 7.74
CA PRO A 112 -4.49 -8.99 8.50
C PRO A 112 -5.91 -8.68 8.94
N HIS A 113 -6.27 -7.41 8.88
CA HIS A 113 -7.24 -6.92 9.82
C HIS A 113 -8.65 -6.83 9.25
N VAL A 114 -8.87 -7.16 7.97
CA VAL A 114 -10.13 -6.84 7.30
C VAL A 114 -10.64 -8.06 6.55
N GLU A 115 -11.78 -8.61 6.98
CA GLU A 115 -12.47 -9.68 6.26
C GLU A 115 -12.65 -9.30 4.78
N ARG A 116 -12.19 -10.17 3.85
CA ARG A 116 -12.21 -9.94 2.40
C ARG A 116 -11.38 -8.75 1.89
N MET A 117 -10.34 -8.31 2.61
CA MET A 117 -9.31 -7.39 2.09
C MET A 117 -7.92 -7.83 2.55
N GLY A 118 -6.88 -7.65 1.72
CA GLY A 118 -5.51 -7.87 2.14
C GLY A 118 -5.16 -9.34 2.36
N LEU A 119 -5.09 -9.83 3.60
CA LEU A 119 -4.51 -11.14 3.94
C LEU A 119 -5.24 -12.33 3.30
N ASP A 120 -6.58 -12.29 3.17
CA ASP A 120 -7.33 -13.32 2.44
C ASP A 120 -6.89 -13.39 0.97
N ILE A 121 -6.55 -12.24 0.37
CA ILE A 121 -6.03 -12.12 -0.99
C ILE A 121 -4.57 -12.56 -1.02
N GLY A 122 -3.74 -12.11 -0.06
CA GLY A 122 -2.31 -12.41 0.03
C GLY A 122 -1.97 -13.87 0.32
N MET A 123 -2.89 -14.58 0.99
CA MET A 123 -2.75 -16.01 1.29
C MET A 123 -3.22 -16.92 0.15
N ASP A 124 -4.02 -16.43 -0.80
CA ASP A 124 -4.37 -17.17 -2.02
C ASP A 124 -3.49 -16.65 -3.19
N PRO A 125 -2.51 -17.44 -3.66
CA PRO A 125 -1.68 -17.06 -4.81
C PRO A 125 -2.48 -16.67 -6.05
N ARG A 126 -3.66 -17.25 -6.28
CA ARG A 126 -4.51 -16.93 -7.44
C ARG A 126 -5.13 -15.55 -7.29
N LEU A 127 -5.71 -15.23 -6.13
CA LEU A 127 -6.31 -13.91 -5.88
C LEU A 127 -5.23 -12.82 -5.91
N SER A 128 -4.05 -13.09 -5.33
CA SER A 128 -2.90 -12.19 -5.43
C SER A 128 -2.47 -11.93 -6.87
N ALA A 129 -2.42 -12.97 -7.72
CA ALA A 129 -2.12 -12.83 -9.14
C ALA A 129 -3.22 -12.07 -9.90
N GLU A 130 -4.49 -12.30 -9.61
CA GLU A 130 -5.61 -11.57 -10.21
C GLU A 130 -5.55 -10.07 -9.91
N VAL A 131 -5.34 -9.71 -8.63
CA VAL A 131 -5.13 -8.31 -8.22
C VAL A 131 -3.93 -7.71 -8.91
N THR A 132 -2.80 -8.43 -8.92
CA THR A 132 -1.56 -7.94 -9.54
C THR A 132 -1.73 -7.70 -11.03
N LYS A 133 -2.37 -8.64 -11.74
CA LYS A 133 -2.64 -8.53 -13.17
C LYS A 133 -3.58 -7.37 -13.48
N ALA A 134 -4.63 -7.19 -12.67
CA ALA A 134 -5.57 -6.08 -12.84
C ALA A 134 -4.84 -4.74 -12.76
N VAL A 135 -4.00 -4.55 -11.75
CA VAL A 135 -3.22 -3.31 -11.59
C VAL A 135 -2.18 -3.15 -12.69
N ALA A 136 -1.37 -4.17 -12.96
CA ALA A 136 -0.32 -4.12 -13.99
C ALA A 136 -0.87 -3.89 -15.40
N SER A 137 -2.16 -4.17 -15.64
CA SER A 137 -2.82 -3.91 -16.93
C SER A 137 -3.28 -2.46 -17.12
N VAL A 138 -3.41 -1.68 -16.05
CA VAL A 138 -3.94 -0.30 -16.11
C VAL A 138 -2.90 0.78 -15.82
N VAL A 139 -1.77 0.44 -15.19
CA VAL A 139 -0.66 1.38 -14.93
C VAL A 139 0.58 1.07 -15.76
N ARG A 140 1.41 2.09 -16.00
CA ARG A 140 2.72 1.95 -16.66
C ARG A 140 3.89 1.99 -15.69
N VAL A 141 3.72 2.65 -14.54
CA VAL A 141 4.70 2.66 -13.46
C VAL A 141 4.91 1.25 -12.88
N PRO A 142 6.08 0.94 -12.30
CA PRO A 142 6.33 -0.37 -11.71
C PRO A 142 5.32 -0.72 -10.62
N VAL A 143 4.80 -1.95 -10.70
CA VAL A 143 3.95 -2.55 -9.66
C VAL A 143 4.81 -3.37 -8.71
N ILE A 144 4.73 -3.09 -7.43
CA ILE A 144 5.44 -3.78 -6.35
C ILE A 144 4.42 -4.57 -5.54
N ALA A 145 4.63 -5.87 -5.31
CA ALA A 145 3.73 -6.67 -4.49
C ALA A 145 4.29 -6.83 -3.07
N LYS A 146 3.59 -6.24 -2.08
CA LYS A 146 3.95 -6.38 -0.66
C LYS A 146 3.32 -7.62 -0.07
N LEU A 147 4.15 -8.62 0.28
CA LEU A 147 3.68 -9.92 0.72
C LEU A 147 3.59 -10.02 2.25
N GLY A 148 2.54 -10.69 2.72
CA GLY A 148 2.46 -11.12 4.11
C GLY A 148 3.26 -12.40 4.34
N ILE A 149 3.65 -12.65 5.59
CA ILE A 149 4.21 -13.94 5.98
C ILE A 149 3.07 -14.98 5.98
N SER A 150 3.22 -16.03 5.18
CA SER A 150 2.28 -17.15 5.11
C SER A 150 3.01 -18.45 4.72
N ASP A 151 2.35 -19.59 4.92
CA ASP A 151 2.84 -20.92 4.51
C ASP A 151 2.96 -21.09 2.98
N ASN A 152 2.25 -20.27 2.22
CA ASN A 152 2.25 -20.25 0.75
C ASN A 152 3.03 -19.08 0.14
N MET A 153 3.80 -18.32 0.94
CA MET A 153 4.47 -17.09 0.50
C MET A 153 5.29 -17.25 -0.79
N LEU A 154 6.02 -18.36 -0.96
CA LEU A 154 6.81 -18.61 -2.18
C LEU A 154 5.91 -18.79 -3.41
N ARG A 155 4.76 -19.46 -3.27
CA ARG A 155 3.79 -19.64 -4.35
C ARG A 155 3.11 -18.32 -4.69
N THR A 156 2.78 -17.52 -3.68
CA THR A 156 2.25 -16.17 -3.90
C THR A 156 3.27 -15.30 -4.64
N ALA A 157 4.54 -15.32 -4.22
CA ALA A 157 5.63 -14.58 -4.87
C ALA A 157 5.76 -14.95 -6.36
N GLU A 158 5.79 -16.24 -6.69
CA GLU A 158 5.84 -16.71 -8.09
C GLU A 158 4.62 -16.25 -8.90
N ALA A 159 3.43 -16.35 -8.30
CA ALA A 159 2.18 -15.99 -8.95
C ALA A 159 2.09 -14.50 -9.27
N VAL A 160 2.45 -13.62 -8.33
CA VAL A 160 2.42 -12.16 -8.55
C VAL A 160 3.49 -11.69 -9.52
N LEU A 161 4.70 -12.27 -9.48
CA LEU A 161 5.76 -11.97 -10.45
C LEU A 161 5.31 -12.36 -11.87
N SER A 162 4.71 -13.54 -12.03
CA SER A 162 4.15 -14.00 -13.31
C SER A 162 2.97 -13.14 -13.79
N ALA A 163 2.24 -12.52 -12.86
CA ALA A 163 1.10 -11.64 -13.15
C ALA A 163 1.49 -10.20 -13.50
N GLY A 164 2.78 -9.83 -13.41
CA GLY A 164 3.29 -8.53 -13.82
C GLY A 164 3.86 -7.66 -12.71
N ALA A 165 3.94 -8.14 -11.46
CA ALA A 165 4.72 -7.45 -10.43
C ALA A 165 6.20 -7.40 -10.85
N ARG A 166 6.83 -6.24 -10.66
CA ARG A 166 8.22 -5.98 -11.04
C ARG A 166 9.19 -6.02 -9.86
N ALA A 167 8.66 -6.04 -8.64
CA ALA A 167 9.40 -6.23 -7.40
C ALA A 167 8.48 -6.78 -6.29
N LEU A 168 9.09 -7.29 -5.22
CA LEU A 168 8.41 -7.76 -4.01
C LEU A 168 8.90 -6.95 -2.79
N THR A 169 8.02 -6.70 -1.82
CA THR A 169 8.35 -6.10 -0.51
C THR A 169 7.75 -6.85 0.66
#